data_AF-A0A6A4Q329-F1
#
_entry.id   AF-A0A6A4Q329-F1
#
_cell.length_a   1.000
_cell.length_b   1.000
_cell.length_c   1.000
_cell.angle_alpha   90.00
_cell.angle_beta   90.00
_cell.angle_gamma   90.00
#
_symmetry.space_group_name_H-M   'P 1'
#
loop_
_entity.id
_entity.type
_entity.pdbx_description
1 polymer ?
#
loop_
_entity_poly.entity_id
_entity_poly.type
_entity_poly.pdbx_seq_one_letter_code
_entity_poly.pdbx_strand_id
1 'polypeptide(L)'
;MSSELVENTLIHVYAVCDAVEVARRVFDKMPERGIVAWNAMLAGYAKSGCWDEVVGLFLRMKKPCGVNVNDVRFDDVSLIIVLSACGRLANLELGEWIGDYVEANGLSRNLTLMTSLLDMYAKCGNVDKARVVFDQLERRDVVAWSAMISGHSQANRCSEALDLFHEMQKANVEPNEVTMVSVLYSCGVLGAMETGKWVHFYVRRNKLKLTVTLGTALIDFYAKCGSIESAIEVFEKMRVKNVFSWTAIIHGLASNGEGRRALELFHLMKEANVEPNDVTFIGVLSACSHVGLVKEGQAVFLSMSKDFGIKPRIEHYGCMVDILGRAGLINEAFQFIKNMPIEPNVVVWRTLLASCRAHKNVLIGEESFRRITELEPAHSGDYILLSNIYALVGKSEDALRVRSQMREMGIKKSPGCTMIELEGVVHEFFSEDDEHSHSKEIYMATEEMIKRIKSVGYEPNIADARIDAEEEDKVVSVSHHSEKLAIAFGLIKTKARATIRLSKNLRVCTDCHNATKLISKVYNRKIIVRDRNRFHHFQYGSCSCNDFW
;
A
#
# COMPACT_ATOMS: atom_id res chain seq x y z
N MET A 1 -35.50 41.32 21.06
CA MET A 1 -35.48 40.63 19.74
C MET A 1 -34.43 41.17 18.77
N SER A 2 -33.92 42.42 18.86
CA SER A 2 -32.88 42.90 17.92
C SER A 2 -31.44 42.50 18.26
N SER A 3 -31.11 42.19 19.53
CA SER A 3 -29.73 41.88 19.96
C SER A 3 -29.25 40.49 19.48
N GLU A 4 -30.08 39.47 19.63
CA GLU A 4 -29.71 38.08 19.33
C GLU A 4 -29.42 37.84 17.84
N LEU A 5 -30.21 38.45 16.95
CA LEU A 5 -29.99 38.37 15.49
C LEU A 5 -28.65 39.02 15.10
N VAL A 6 -28.32 40.16 15.72
CA VAL A 6 -27.06 40.86 15.51
C VAL A 6 -25.88 40.04 16.03
N GLU A 7 -26.00 39.44 17.21
CA GLU A 7 -24.97 38.57 17.80
C GLU A 7 -24.72 37.31 16.96
N ASN A 8 -25.79 36.63 16.50
CA ASN A 8 -25.68 35.48 15.59
C ASN A 8 -24.99 35.85 14.27
N THR A 9 -25.34 37.03 13.72
CA THR A 9 -24.71 37.53 12.49
C THR A 9 -23.24 37.87 12.72
N LEU A 10 -22.88 38.47 13.86
CA LEU A 10 -21.50 38.77 14.22
C LEU A 10 -20.65 37.50 14.37
N ILE A 11 -21.18 36.46 15.03
CA ILE A 11 -20.49 35.15 15.15
C ILE A 11 -20.22 34.58 13.75
N HIS A 12 -21.22 34.57 12.88
CA HIS A 12 -21.06 34.08 11.51
C HIS A 12 -20.04 34.91 10.72
N VAL A 13 -20.07 36.24 10.79
CA VAL A 13 -19.11 37.11 10.10
C VAL A 13 -17.69 36.89 10.60
N TYR A 14 -17.47 36.86 11.91
CA TYR A 14 -16.13 36.61 12.48
C TYR A 14 -15.61 35.22 12.14
N ALA A 15 -16.48 34.19 12.16
CA ALA A 15 -16.13 32.84 11.73
C ALA A 15 -15.77 32.78 10.23
N VAL A 16 -16.45 33.53 9.38
CA VAL A 16 -16.13 33.60 7.94
C VAL A 16 -14.79 34.28 7.69
N CYS A 17 -14.41 35.26 8.52
CA CYS A 17 -13.15 36.01 8.43
C CYS A 17 -11.96 35.37 9.17
N ASP A 18 -12.01 34.06 9.49
CA ASP A 18 -10.98 33.33 10.26
C ASP A 18 -10.64 33.94 11.63
N ALA A 19 -11.55 34.75 12.18
CA ALA A 19 -11.44 35.32 13.52
C ALA A 19 -12.27 34.52 14.53
N VAL A 20 -12.09 33.19 14.54
CA VAL A 20 -12.93 32.26 15.32
C VAL A 20 -12.85 32.52 16.83
N GLU A 21 -11.72 33.00 17.33
CA GLU A 21 -11.55 33.41 18.73
C GLU A 21 -12.41 34.64 19.10
N VAL A 22 -12.60 35.57 18.15
CA VAL A 22 -13.48 36.72 18.35
C VAL A 22 -14.93 36.28 18.32
N ALA A 23 -15.28 35.37 17.40
CA ALA A 23 -16.59 34.74 17.35
C ALA A 23 -16.91 34.02 18.67
N ARG A 24 -15.94 33.28 19.24
CA ARG A 24 -16.05 32.60 20.53
C ARG A 24 -16.37 33.58 21.67
N ARG A 25 -15.68 34.71 21.74
CA ARG A 25 -15.94 35.73 22.77
C ARG A 25 -17.34 36.33 22.68
N VAL A 26 -17.86 36.54 21.46
CA VAL A 26 -19.24 37.01 21.26
C VAL A 26 -20.22 35.92 21.72
N PHE A 27 -20.00 34.68 21.28
CA PHE A 27 -20.82 33.53 21.67
C PHE A 27 -20.84 33.28 23.20
N ASP A 28 -19.72 33.44 23.88
CA ASP A 28 -19.63 33.27 25.33
C ASP A 28 -20.41 34.34 26.10
N LYS A 29 -20.52 35.55 25.56
CA LYS A 29 -21.25 36.67 26.18
C LYS A 29 -22.75 36.63 25.95
N MET A 30 -23.24 35.77 25.06
CA MET A 30 -24.68 35.64 24.82
C MET A 30 -25.40 35.10 26.07
N PRO A 31 -26.45 35.78 26.56
CA PRO A 31 -27.20 35.36 27.75
C PRO A 31 -28.01 34.07 27.49
N GLU A 32 -28.57 33.94 26.29
CA GLU A 32 -29.22 32.73 25.80
C GLU A 32 -28.60 32.32 24.46
N ARG A 33 -28.36 31.01 24.27
CA ARG A 33 -27.69 30.46 23.09
C ARG A 33 -28.63 29.51 22.37
N GLY A 34 -29.32 30.02 21.36
CA GLY A 34 -30.15 29.20 20.47
C GLY A 34 -29.34 28.31 19.53
N ILE A 35 -29.99 27.32 18.90
CA ILE A 35 -29.38 26.34 17.97
C ILE A 35 -28.57 27.01 16.85
N VAL A 36 -29.02 28.17 16.36
CA VAL A 36 -28.33 28.94 15.31
C VAL A 36 -26.98 29.45 15.77
N ALA A 37 -26.87 29.92 17.02
CA ALA A 37 -25.60 30.39 17.59
C ALA A 37 -24.60 29.23 17.71
N TRP A 38 -25.08 28.07 18.19
CA TRP A 38 -24.27 26.85 18.31
C TRP A 38 -23.76 26.39 16.94
N ASN A 39 -24.65 26.31 15.94
CA ASN A 39 -24.30 25.94 14.56
C ASN A 39 -23.28 26.90 13.94
N ALA A 40 -23.45 28.21 14.11
CA ALA A 40 -22.51 29.19 13.60
C ALA A 40 -21.11 29.02 14.22
N MET A 41 -21.05 28.74 15.52
CA MET A 41 -19.78 28.52 16.22
C MET A 41 -19.13 27.18 15.84
N LEU A 42 -19.91 26.09 15.77
CA LEU A 42 -19.43 24.77 15.31
C LEU A 42 -18.90 24.86 13.87
N ALA A 43 -19.62 25.52 12.97
CA ALA A 43 -19.19 25.74 11.59
C ALA A 43 -17.92 26.60 11.51
N GLY A 44 -17.80 27.62 12.37
CA GLY A 44 -16.60 28.43 12.47
C GLY A 44 -15.37 27.62 12.87
N TYR A 45 -15.46 26.81 13.93
CA TYR A 45 -14.36 25.94 14.33
C TYR A 45 -14.02 24.87 13.27
N ALA A 46 -15.05 24.28 12.64
CA ALA A 46 -14.84 23.32 11.56
C ALA A 46 -14.12 23.94 10.36
N LYS A 47 -14.48 25.18 9.99
CA LYS A 47 -13.81 25.91 8.90
C LYS A 47 -12.35 26.24 9.23
N SER A 48 -12.05 26.61 10.48
CA SER A 48 -10.68 26.87 10.94
C SER A 48 -9.86 25.59 11.20
N GLY A 49 -10.45 24.40 11.02
CA GLY A 49 -9.77 23.12 11.25
C GLY A 49 -9.58 22.75 12.72
N CYS A 50 -10.23 23.46 13.65
CA CYS A 50 -10.16 23.21 15.09
C CYS A 50 -11.15 22.09 15.49
N TRP A 51 -10.91 20.87 15.01
CA TRP A 51 -11.85 19.74 15.18
C TRP A 51 -12.08 19.37 16.64
N ASP A 52 -11.04 19.44 17.49
CA ASP A 52 -11.16 19.18 18.93
C ASP A 52 -12.11 20.16 19.61
N GLU A 53 -12.10 21.43 19.19
CA GLU A 53 -13.02 22.46 19.69
C GLU A 53 -14.44 22.24 19.19
N VAL A 54 -14.64 21.70 17.97
CA VAL A 54 -15.97 21.29 17.49
C VAL A 54 -16.57 20.23 18.42
N VAL A 55 -15.79 19.19 18.73
CA VAL A 55 -16.22 18.11 19.64
C VAL A 55 -16.42 18.65 21.05
N GLY A 56 -15.47 19.43 21.58
CA GLY A 56 -15.56 20.02 22.91
C GLY A 56 -16.77 20.93 23.07
N LEU A 57 -17.10 21.71 22.03
CA LEU A 57 -18.27 22.59 22.02
C LEU A 57 -19.57 21.80 21.98
N PHE A 58 -19.64 20.74 21.18
CA PHE A 58 -20.81 19.86 21.15
C PHE A 58 -21.05 19.15 22.49
N LEU A 59 -19.99 18.68 23.15
CA LEU A 59 -20.10 18.10 24.50
C LEU A 59 -20.60 19.11 25.54
N ARG A 60 -20.30 20.41 25.38
CA ARG A 60 -20.91 21.47 26.20
C ARG A 60 -22.38 21.69 25.86
N MET A 61 -22.74 21.65 24.58
CA MET A 61 -24.13 21.71 24.12
C MET A 61 -24.97 20.55 24.65
N LYS A 62 -24.37 19.36 24.80
CA LYS A 62 -24.97 18.16 25.41
C LYS A 62 -25.20 18.28 26.92
N LYS A 63 -24.45 19.14 27.63
CA LYS A 63 -24.62 19.33 29.08
C LYS A 63 -25.86 20.19 29.36
N PRO A 64 -26.80 19.75 30.22
CA PRO A 64 -28.02 20.49 30.50
C PRO A 64 -27.71 21.83 31.19
N CYS A 65 -27.94 22.93 30.47
CA CYS A 65 -27.96 24.28 31.04
C CYS A 65 -29.35 24.56 31.62
N GLY A 66 -29.64 24.02 32.81
CA GLY A 66 -30.68 24.56 33.70
C GLY A 66 -32.15 24.43 33.31
N VAL A 67 -32.53 23.81 32.19
CA VAL A 67 -33.94 23.49 31.87
C VAL A 67 -34.04 22.07 31.28
N ASN A 68 -35.02 21.33 31.81
CA ASN A 68 -35.48 19.97 31.47
C ASN A 68 -34.60 19.08 30.55
N VAL A 69 -34.18 17.93 31.08
CA VAL A 69 -33.28 16.93 30.48
C VAL A 69 -33.77 16.34 29.14
N ASN A 70 -35.02 16.59 28.75
CA ASN A 70 -35.68 15.96 27.61
C ASN A 70 -35.90 16.85 26.38
N ASP A 71 -35.37 18.09 26.32
CA ASP A 71 -35.76 19.04 25.25
C ASP A 71 -34.61 19.70 24.45
N VAL A 72 -33.35 19.30 24.66
CA VAL A 72 -32.28 19.71 23.73
C VAL A 72 -32.36 18.83 22.48
N ARG A 73 -33.15 19.28 21.49
CA ARG A 73 -33.16 18.69 20.15
C ARG A 73 -31.99 19.24 19.35
N PHE A 74 -31.09 18.36 18.91
CA PHE A 74 -30.06 18.70 17.95
C PHE A 74 -30.66 18.67 16.55
N ASP A 75 -30.31 19.66 15.73
CA ASP A 75 -30.70 19.66 14.33
C ASP A 75 -29.67 18.90 13.47
N ASP A 76 -30.07 18.54 12.26
CA ASP A 76 -29.23 17.78 11.33
C ASP A 76 -27.90 18.49 11.05
N VAL A 77 -27.90 19.83 11.03
CA VAL A 77 -26.71 20.65 10.77
C VAL A 77 -25.67 20.49 11.89
N SER A 78 -26.10 20.58 13.16
CA SER A 78 -25.23 20.34 14.32
C SER A 78 -24.56 18.97 14.21
N LEU A 79 -25.37 17.93 13.96
CA LEU A 79 -24.92 16.55 13.93
C LEU A 79 -23.97 16.28 12.76
N ILE A 80 -24.24 16.81 11.56
CA ILE A 80 -23.37 16.69 10.39
C ILE A 80 -21.98 17.27 10.67
N ILE A 81 -21.90 18.48 11.24
CA ILE A 81 -20.62 19.14 11.54
C ILE A 81 -19.81 18.32 12.54
N VAL A 82 -20.47 17.81 13.59
CA VAL A 82 -19.80 17.05 14.65
C VAL A 82 -19.38 15.67 14.16
N LEU A 83 -20.21 14.98 13.36
CA LEU A 83 -19.82 13.72 12.70
C LEU A 83 -18.58 13.91 11.81
N SER A 84 -18.51 15.03 11.10
CA SER A 84 -17.33 15.40 10.30
C SER A 84 -16.07 15.59 11.15
N ALA A 85 -16.22 16.12 12.38
CA ALA A 85 -15.12 16.23 13.34
C ALA A 85 -14.74 14.85 13.94
N CYS A 86 -15.73 14.03 14.31
CA CYS A 86 -15.51 12.68 14.82
C CYS A 86 -14.72 11.83 13.82
N GLY A 87 -15.08 11.86 12.54
CA GLY A 87 -14.36 11.10 11.50
C GLY A 87 -12.91 11.55 11.34
N ARG A 88 -12.60 12.84 11.49
CA ARG A 88 -11.22 13.36 11.40
C ARG A 88 -10.38 13.07 12.64
N LEU A 89 -11.01 13.04 13.82
CA LEU A 89 -10.37 12.76 15.09
C LEU A 89 -10.37 11.27 15.45
N ALA A 90 -10.95 10.42 14.60
CA ALA A 90 -11.22 9.02 14.89
C ALA A 90 -12.00 8.80 16.21
N ASN A 91 -12.90 9.73 16.56
CA ASN A 91 -13.73 9.65 17.77
C ASN A 91 -14.97 8.78 17.50
N LEU A 92 -14.77 7.47 17.51
CA LEU A 92 -15.82 6.48 17.25
C LEU A 92 -16.92 6.52 18.32
N GLU A 93 -16.57 6.71 19.59
CA GLU A 93 -17.53 6.71 20.71
C GLU A 93 -18.60 7.79 20.54
N LEU A 94 -18.19 9.04 20.26
CA LEU A 94 -19.15 10.12 20.04
C LEU A 94 -19.94 9.91 18.74
N GLY A 95 -19.30 9.37 17.70
CA GLY A 95 -19.96 9.02 16.44
C GLY A 95 -21.06 7.97 16.60
N GLU A 96 -20.81 6.93 17.40
CA GLU A 96 -21.79 5.89 17.74
C GLU A 96 -22.96 6.48 18.54
N TRP A 97 -22.66 7.32 19.53
CA TRP A 97 -23.71 8.01 20.30
C TRP A 97 -24.61 8.88 19.40
N ILE A 98 -24.02 9.58 18.41
CA ILE A 98 -24.82 10.35 17.44
C ILE A 98 -25.66 9.40 16.58
N GLY A 99 -25.13 8.26 16.14
CA GLY A 99 -25.88 7.25 15.41
C GLY A 99 -27.12 6.78 16.16
N ASP A 100 -26.97 6.40 17.42
CA ASP A 100 -28.07 5.99 18.29
C ASP A 100 -29.10 7.12 18.47
N TYR A 101 -28.64 8.37 18.61
CA TYR A 101 -29.52 9.54 18.69
C TYR A 101 -30.34 9.75 17.41
N VAL A 102 -29.71 9.59 16.24
CA VAL A 102 -30.37 9.74 14.92
C VAL A 102 -31.48 8.70 14.76
N GLU A 103 -31.23 7.45 15.15
CA GLU A 103 -32.23 6.38 15.10
C GLU A 103 -33.37 6.63 16.09
N ALA A 104 -33.06 6.93 17.36
CA ALA A 104 -34.05 7.14 18.41
C ALA A 104 -34.99 8.33 18.14
N ASN A 105 -34.54 9.34 17.39
CA ASN A 105 -35.32 10.54 17.06
C ASN A 105 -35.91 10.52 15.64
N GLY A 106 -35.78 9.41 14.90
CA GLY A 106 -36.34 9.27 13.55
C GLY A 106 -35.71 10.19 12.50
N LEU A 107 -34.46 10.62 12.71
CA LEU A 107 -33.71 11.51 11.81
C LEU A 107 -33.06 10.76 10.62
N SER A 108 -33.18 9.43 10.57
CA SER A 108 -32.57 8.57 9.54
C SER A 108 -33.07 8.83 8.12
N ARG A 109 -34.13 9.63 7.93
CA ARG A 109 -34.63 10.02 6.60
C ARG A 109 -33.76 11.09 5.94
N ASN A 110 -32.92 11.81 6.69
CA ASN A 110 -32.04 12.81 6.11
C ASN A 110 -30.81 12.15 5.48
N LEU A 111 -30.79 12.09 4.14
CA LEU A 111 -29.69 11.52 3.36
C LEU A 111 -28.33 12.12 3.71
N THR A 112 -28.24 13.44 3.85
CA THR A 112 -26.97 14.14 4.14
C THR A 112 -26.42 13.76 5.51
N LEU A 113 -27.30 13.62 6.50
CA LEU A 113 -26.94 13.19 7.85
C LEU A 113 -26.46 11.74 7.85
N MET A 114 -27.18 10.84 7.18
CA MET A 114 -26.78 9.43 7.09
C MET A 114 -25.49 9.23 6.29
N THR A 115 -25.29 9.99 5.20
CA THR A 115 -24.01 10.01 4.46
C THR A 115 -22.86 10.53 5.33
N SER A 116 -23.11 11.52 6.20
CA SER A 116 -22.10 12.01 7.15
C SER A 116 -21.78 10.98 8.25
N LEU A 117 -22.79 10.24 8.72
CA LEU A 117 -22.63 9.16 9.69
C LEU A 117 -21.82 8.00 9.08
N LEU A 118 -22.09 7.65 7.82
CA LEU A 118 -21.32 6.68 7.05
C LEU A 118 -19.86 7.11 6.91
N ASP A 119 -19.60 8.34 6.46
CA ASP A 119 -18.24 8.87 6.29
C ASP A 119 -17.46 8.87 7.61
N MET A 120 -18.13 9.20 8.73
CA MET A 120 -17.57 9.09 10.08
C MET A 120 -17.15 7.65 10.40
N TYR A 121 -18.05 6.66 10.24
CA TYR A 121 -17.71 5.26 10.52
C TYR A 121 -16.56 4.75 9.64
N ALA A 122 -16.57 5.10 8.35
CA ALA A 122 -15.51 4.72 7.41
C ALA A 122 -14.15 5.28 7.83
N LYS A 123 -14.08 6.56 8.20
CA LYS A 123 -12.83 7.22 8.65
C LYS A 123 -12.34 6.75 10.02
N CYS A 124 -13.25 6.34 10.89
CA CYS A 124 -12.91 5.69 12.17
C CYS A 124 -12.46 4.22 12.00
N GLY A 125 -12.40 3.71 10.76
CA GLY A 125 -11.98 2.34 10.46
C GLY A 125 -13.06 1.28 10.67
N ASN A 126 -14.27 1.66 11.09
CA ASN A 126 -15.40 0.74 11.25
C ASN A 126 -16.19 0.61 9.93
N VAL A 127 -15.53 0.04 8.92
CA VAL A 127 -16.05 -0.11 7.56
C VAL A 127 -17.31 -0.99 7.53
N ASP A 128 -17.42 -1.97 8.43
CA ASP A 128 -18.58 -2.86 8.51
C ASP A 128 -19.85 -2.11 8.96
N LYS A 129 -19.76 -1.25 9.98
CA LYS A 129 -20.89 -0.36 10.34
C LYS A 129 -21.19 0.66 9.24
N ALA A 130 -20.16 1.22 8.60
CA ALA A 130 -20.36 2.12 7.46
C ALA A 130 -21.13 1.43 6.32
N ARG A 131 -20.83 0.15 6.05
CA ARG A 131 -21.53 -0.68 5.06
C ARG A 131 -23.01 -0.88 5.42
N VAL A 132 -23.31 -1.16 6.68
CA VAL A 132 -24.72 -1.27 7.14
C VAL A 132 -25.48 0.03 6.87
N VAL A 133 -24.90 1.19 7.20
CA VAL A 133 -25.53 2.49 6.93
C VAL A 133 -25.69 2.71 5.41
N PHE A 134 -24.68 2.38 4.61
CA PHE A 134 -24.71 2.49 3.16
C PHE A 134 -25.82 1.67 2.51
N ASP A 135 -26.02 0.44 2.99
CA ASP A 135 -27.03 -0.47 2.46
C ASP A 135 -28.46 0.01 2.79
N GLN A 136 -28.64 0.72 3.91
CA GLN A 136 -29.92 1.34 4.31
C GLN A 136 -30.30 2.59 3.48
N LEU A 137 -29.36 3.21 2.76
CA LEU A 137 -29.66 4.38 1.92
C LEU A 137 -30.49 3.98 0.69
N GLU A 138 -31.72 4.51 0.60
CA GLU A 138 -32.59 4.31 -0.58
C GLU A 138 -31.97 4.85 -1.87
N ARG A 139 -31.27 6.00 -1.77
CA ARG A 139 -30.52 6.62 -2.86
C ARG A 139 -29.14 7.00 -2.37
N ARG A 140 -28.11 6.46 -3.03
CA ARG A 140 -26.71 6.75 -2.74
C ARG A 140 -26.19 7.82 -3.69
N ASP A 141 -25.76 8.94 -3.14
CA ASP A 141 -25.12 10.00 -3.91
C ASP A 141 -23.61 9.75 -4.06
N VAL A 142 -22.94 10.61 -4.83
CA VAL A 142 -21.49 10.48 -5.09
C VAL A 142 -20.67 10.50 -3.79
N VAL A 143 -21.15 11.20 -2.75
CA VAL A 143 -20.45 11.31 -1.46
C VAL A 143 -20.53 9.98 -0.71
N ALA A 144 -21.72 9.35 -0.63
CA ALA A 144 -21.90 8.05 0.00
C ALA A 144 -21.06 6.96 -0.68
N TRP A 145 -21.10 6.90 -2.02
CA TRP A 145 -20.27 5.97 -2.80
C TRP A 145 -18.78 6.19 -2.56
N SER A 146 -18.32 7.45 -2.62
CA SER A 146 -16.90 7.79 -2.43
C SER A 146 -16.41 7.43 -1.03
N ALA A 147 -17.21 7.71 0.00
CA ALA A 147 -16.89 7.38 1.38
C ALA A 147 -16.78 5.87 1.59
N MET A 148 -17.71 5.08 1.04
CA MET A 148 -17.68 3.61 1.15
C MET A 148 -16.47 3.01 0.42
N ILE A 149 -16.22 3.42 -0.83
CA ILE A 149 -15.08 2.96 -1.62
C ILE A 149 -13.76 3.34 -0.93
N SER A 150 -13.65 4.59 -0.43
CA SER A 150 -12.46 5.03 0.30
C SER A 150 -12.26 4.27 1.61
N GLY A 151 -13.33 3.99 2.36
CA GLY A 151 -13.28 3.21 3.59
C GLY A 151 -12.74 1.79 3.36
N HIS A 152 -13.28 1.07 2.39
CA HIS A 152 -12.77 -0.26 2.00
C HIS A 152 -11.30 -0.20 1.54
N SER A 153 -10.97 0.78 0.70
CA SER A 153 -9.60 1.00 0.19
C SER A 153 -8.59 1.21 1.33
N GLN A 154 -8.92 2.06 2.31
CA GLN A 154 -8.07 2.33 3.48
C GLN A 154 -7.99 1.16 4.47
N ALA A 155 -9.03 0.32 4.56
CA ALA A 155 -9.02 -0.90 5.34
C ALA A 155 -8.30 -2.08 4.65
N ASN A 156 -7.58 -1.83 3.55
CA ASN A 156 -6.93 -2.83 2.69
C ASN A 156 -7.88 -3.90 2.10
N ARG A 157 -9.19 -3.62 2.10
CA ARG A 157 -10.25 -4.42 1.44
C ARG A 157 -10.40 -3.97 -0.01
N CYS A 158 -9.30 -4.08 -0.77
CA CYS A 158 -9.20 -3.47 -2.10
C CYS A 158 -10.10 -4.13 -3.14
N SER A 159 -10.41 -5.43 -3.00
CA SER A 159 -11.30 -6.13 -3.94
C SER A 159 -12.71 -5.56 -3.81
N GLU A 160 -13.21 -5.47 -2.57
CA GLU A 160 -14.54 -4.94 -2.28
C GLU A 160 -14.68 -3.47 -2.67
N ALA A 161 -13.59 -2.69 -2.58
CA ALA A 161 -13.56 -1.31 -3.07
C ALA A 161 -13.77 -1.22 -4.60
N LEU A 162 -13.19 -2.14 -5.37
CA LEU A 162 -13.39 -2.20 -6.82
C LEU A 162 -14.78 -2.74 -7.19
N ASP A 163 -15.31 -3.70 -6.43
CA ASP A 163 -16.69 -4.19 -6.62
C ASP A 163 -17.70 -3.06 -6.41
N LEU A 164 -17.56 -2.29 -5.33
CA LEU A 164 -18.39 -1.10 -5.07
C LEU A 164 -18.25 -0.04 -6.16
N PHE A 165 -17.05 0.14 -6.72
CA PHE A 165 -16.85 1.04 -7.84
C PHE A 165 -17.60 0.57 -9.10
N HIS A 166 -17.60 -0.73 -9.39
CA HIS A 166 -18.39 -1.30 -10.48
C HIS A 166 -19.90 -1.16 -10.23
N GLU A 167 -20.36 -1.31 -8.99
CA GLU A 167 -21.76 -1.03 -8.62
C GLU A 167 -22.13 0.44 -8.81
N MET A 168 -21.24 1.38 -8.41
CA MET A 168 -21.42 2.82 -8.64
C MET A 168 -21.57 3.14 -10.13
N GLN A 169 -20.75 2.53 -10.98
CA GLN A 169 -20.83 2.67 -12.43
C GLN A 169 -22.16 2.14 -12.98
N LYS A 170 -22.60 0.95 -12.53
CA LYS A 170 -23.91 0.37 -12.91
C LYS A 170 -25.09 1.23 -12.46
N ALA A 171 -24.95 1.92 -11.33
CA ALA A 171 -25.92 2.88 -10.82
C ALA A 171 -25.91 4.23 -11.58
N ASN A 172 -25.05 4.39 -12.59
CA ASN A 172 -24.85 5.63 -13.36
C ASN A 172 -24.53 6.85 -12.48
N VAL A 173 -23.83 6.64 -11.36
CA VAL A 173 -23.35 7.74 -10.51
C VAL A 173 -21.95 8.13 -10.97
N GLU A 174 -21.76 9.40 -11.32
CA GLU A 174 -20.47 9.89 -11.79
C GLU A 174 -19.44 9.94 -10.66
N PRO A 175 -18.29 9.25 -10.80
CA PRO A 175 -17.22 9.28 -9.82
C PRO A 175 -16.49 10.63 -9.79
N ASN A 176 -16.12 11.07 -8.57
CA ASN A 176 -15.37 12.30 -8.36
C ASN A 176 -13.87 12.00 -8.11
N GLU A 177 -13.07 13.04 -7.84
CA GLU A 177 -11.63 12.90 -7.59
C GLU A 177 -11.32 11.95 -6.43
N VAL A 178 -12.11 12.00 -5.34
CA VAL A 178 -11.92 11.12 -4.17
C VAL A 178 -12.14 9.67 -4.57
N THR A 179 -13.23 9.39 -5.30
CA THR A 179 -13.49 8.05 -5.85
C THR A 179 -12.31 7.56 -6.69
N MET A 180 -11.81 8.41 -7.59
CA MET A 180 -10.73 8.06 -8.51
C MET A 180 -9.42 7.73 -7.79
N VAL A 181 -9.05 8.52 -6.78
CA VAL A 181 -7.85 8.27 -5.97
C VAL A 181 -7.96 6.93 -5.22
N SER A 182 -9.10 6.65 -4.58
CA SER A 182 -9.32 5.40 -3.85
C SER A 182 -9.31 4.17 -4.77
N VAL A 183 -9.93 4.28 -5.96
CA VAL A 183 -9.93 3.20 -6.96
C VAL A 183 -8.53 2.96 -7.52
N LEU A 184 -7.77 4.01 -7.82
CA LEU A 184 -6.38 3.89 -8.29
C LEU A 184 -5.47 3.23 -7.26
N TYR A 185 -5.63 3.57 -5.97
CA TYR A 185 -4.92 2.90 -4.89
C TYR A 185 -5.21 1.39 -4.90
N SER A 186 -6.50 1.01 -4.91
CA SER A 186 -6.92 -0.40 -4.93
C SER A 186 -6.43 -1.13 -6.18
N CYS A 187 -6.42 -0.46 -7.34
CA CYS A 187 -5.83 -0.99 -8.57
C CYS A 187 -4.32 -1.23 -8.43
N GLY A 188 -3.57 -0.32 -7.80
CA GLY A 188 -2.14 -0.50 -7.56
C GLY A 188 -1.82 -1.63 -6.59
N VAL A 189 -2.65 -1.84 -5.57
CA VAL A 189 -2.50 -2.96 -4.61
C VAL A 189 -2.76 -4.31 -5.29
N LEU A 190 -3.87 -4.42 -6.01
CA LEU A 190 -4.29 -5.67 -6.67
C LEU A 190 -3.58 -5.93 -8.00
N GLY A 191 -2.90 -4.91 -8.54
CA GLY A 191 -2.32 -4.98 -9.89
C GLY A 191 -3.36 -4.82 -11.02
N ALA A 192 -4.56 -4.29 -10.72
CA ALA A 192 -5.69 -4.17 -11.63
C ALA A 192 -5.45 -3.13 -12.74
N MET A 193 -4.69 -3.50 -13.77
CA MET A 193 -4.16 -2.58 -14.78
C MET A 193 -5.26 -1.99 -15.66
N GLU A 194 -6.23 -2.80 -16.05
CA GLU A 194 -7.26 -2.38 -17.01
C GLU A 194 -8.25 -1.40 -16.36
N THR A 195 -8.67 -1.65 -15.12
CA THR A 195 -9.51 -0.72 -14.34
C THR A 195 -8.81 0.61 -14.10
N GLY A 196 -7.52 0.61 -13.73
CA GLY A 196 -6.78 1.86 -13.54
C GLY A 196 -6.52 2.65 -14.84
N LYS A 197 -6.34 1.96 -15.98
CA LYS A 197 -6.31 2.64 -17.29
C LYS A 197 -7.66 3.25 -17.66
N TRP A 198 -8.76 2.56 -17.36
CA TRP A 198 -10.11 3.11 -17.54
C TRP A 198 -10.27 4.39 -16.73
N VAL A 199 -9.84 4.40 -15.47
CA VAL A 199 -9.85 5.60 -14.61
C VAL A 199 -9.05 6.74 -15.25
N HIS A 200 -7.82 6.49 -15.68
CA HIS A 200 -7.00 7.52 -16.33
C HIS A 200 -7.65 8.04 -17.63
N PHE A 201 -8.26 7.16 -18.43
CA PHE A 201 -9.04 7.55 -19.60
C PHE A 201 -10.25 8.41 -19.23
N TYR A 202 -11.00 8.04 -18.19
CA TYR A 202 -12.15 8.80 -17.69
C TYR A 202 -11.74 10.21 -17.24
N VAL A 203 -10.64 10.34 -16.50
CA VAL A 203 -10.06 11.63 -16.08
C VAL A 203 -9.78 12.53 -17.29
N ARG A 204 -9.15 11.97 -18.34
CA ARG A 204 -8.85 12.71 -19.58
C ARG A 204 -10.12 13.07 -20.36
N ARG A 205 -11.03 12.11 -20.54
CA ARG A 205 -12.27 12.28 -21.33
C ARG A 205 -13.20 13.33 -20.73
N ASN A 206 -13.37 13.31 -19.41
CA ASN A 206 -14.23 14.25 -18.69
C ASN A 206 -13.52 15.57 -18.32
N LYS A 207 -12.27 15.75 -18.78
CA LYS A 207 -11.45 16.95 -18.52
C LYS A 207 -11.35 17.27 -17.02
N LEU A 208 -11.30 16.24 -16.17
CA LEU A 208 -11.06 16.42 -14.75
C LEU A 208 -9.68 17.06 -14.55
N LYS A 209 -9.61 18.04 -13.65
CA LYS A 209 -8.34 18.70 -13.34
C LYS A 209 -7.39 17.67 -12.74
N LEU A 210 -6.23 17.49 -13.35
CA LEU A 210 -5.15 16.68 -12.78
C LEU A 210 -4.52 17.45 -11.62
N THR A 211 -5.13 17.32 -10.45
CA THR A 211 -4.58 17.84 -9.19
C THR A 211 -3.30 17.10 -8.83
N VAL A 212 -2.55 17.64 -7.86
CA VAL A 212 -1.36 16.95 -7.37
C VAL A 212 -1.71 15.61 -6.73
N THR A 213 -2.84 15.52 -6.03
CA THR A 213 -3.36 14.29 -5.42
C THR A 213 -3.66 13.23 -6.48
N LEU A 214 -4.48 13.57 -7.48
CA LEU A 214 -4.86 12.63 -8.53
C LEU A 214 -3.66 12.23 -9.40
N GLY A 215 -2.77 13.18 -9.72
CA GLY A 215 -1.53 12.90 -10.44
C GLY A 215 -0.60 11.96 -9.69
N THR A 216 -0.44 12.17 -8.38
CA THR A 216 0.37 11.28 -7.52
C THR A 216 -0.25 9.87 -7.44
N ALA A 217 -1.58 9.77 -7.33
CA ALA A 217 -2.28 8.47 -7.33
C ALA A 217 -2.10 7.71 -8.66
N LEU A 218 -2.15 8.41 -9.80
CA LEU A 218 -1.89 7.81 -11.12
C LEU A 218 -0.43 7.34 -11.26
N ILE A 219 0.53 8.11 -10.78
CA ILE A 219 1.96 7.72 -10.75
C ILE A 219 2.13 6.43 -9.94
N ASP A 220 1.60 6.42 -8.70
CA ASP A 220 1.71 5.27 -7.79
C ASP A 220 1.03 4.02 -8.39
N PHE A 221 -0.18 4.17 -8.95
CA PHE A 221 -0.88 3.11 -9.66
C PHE A 221 -0.01 2.51 -10.78
N TYR A 222 0.47 3.33 -11.72
CA TYR A 222 1.24 2.82 -12.85
C TYR A 222 2.55 2.17 -12.41
N ALA A 223 3.24 2.74 -11.42
CA ALA A 223 4.44 2.16 -10.86
C ALA A 223 4.17 0.79 -10.21
N LYS A 224 3.11 0.67 -9.41
CA LYS A 224 2.68 -0.58 -8.74
C LYS A 224 2.02 -1.60 -9.67
N CYS A 225 1.74 -1.25 -10.91
CA CYS A 225 1.34 -2.18 -11.96
C CYS A 225 2.46 -2.46 -12.97
N GLY A 226 3.70 -2.05 -12.66
CA GLY A 226 4.88 -2.30 -13.49
C GLY A 226 4.88 -1.54 -14.82
N SER A 227 4.16 -0.43 -14.95
CA SER A 227 4.13 0.43 -16.14
C SER A 227 4.85 1.74 -15.88
N ILE A 228 6.13 1.67 -15.54
CA ILE A 228 6.91 2.82 -15.08
C ILE A 228 6.97 3.97 -16.10
N GLU A 229 7.02 3.69 -17.40
CA GLU A 229 7.00 4.73 -18.43
C GLU A 229 5.68 5.51 -18.45
N SER A 230 4.54 4.86 -18.15
CA SER A 230 3.26 5.57 -18.01
C SER A 230 3.23 6.44 -16.76
N ALA A 231 3.89 6.02 -15.67
CA ALA A 231 4.02 6.83 -14.47
C ALA A 231 4.85 8.10 -14.75
N ILE A 232 5.94 7.97 -15.52
CA ILE A 232 6.77 9.11 -15.95
C ILE A 232 5.97 10.06 -16.84
N GLU A 233 5.21 9.54 -17.83
CA GLU A 233 4.37 10.37 -18.69
C GLU A 233 3.35 11.20 -17.88
N VAL A 234 2.74 10.58 -16.85
CA VAL A 234 1.84 11.31 -15.94
C VAL A 234 2.60 12.39 -15.19
N PHE A 235 3.73 12.04 -14.58
CA PHE A 235 4.57 12.97 -13.82
C PHE A 235 4.99 14.18 -14.67
N GLU A 236 5.51 13.97 -15.87
CA GLU A 236 5.91 15.04 -16.79
C GLU A 236 4.74 15.99 -17.11
N LYS A 237 3.54 15.43 -17.36
CA LYS A 237 2.33 16.20 -17.69
C LYS A 237 1.73 16.98 -16.51
N MET A 238 2.12 16.71 -15.27
CA MET A 238 1.65 17.46 -14.10
C MET A 238 2.19 18.90 -14.13
N ARG A 239 1.28 19.88 -14.09
CA ARG A 239 1.63 21.31 -14.06
C ARG A 239 2.28 21.73 -12.74
N VAL A 240 1.78 21.18 -11.64
CA VAL A 240 2.28 21.44 -10.29
C VAL A 240 2.77 20.10 -9.74
N LYS A 241 3.98 20.11 -9.20
CA LYS A 241 4.62 18.96 -8.57
C LYS A 241 5.05 19.37 -7.17
N ASN A 242 4.84 18.50 -6.20
CA ASN A 242 5.30 18.68 -4.83
C ASN A 242 6.10 17.45 -4.36
N VAL A 243 6.58 17.50 -3.12
CA VAL A 243 7.35 16.41 -2.48
C VAL A 243 6.69 15.04 -2.63
N PHE A 244 5.36 14.94 -2.56
CA PHE A 244 4.64 13.67 -2.71
C PHE A 244 4.72 13.11 -4.13
N SER A 245 4.49 13.93 -5.15
CA SER A 245 4.59 13.50 -6.55
C SER A 245 6.01 13.09 -6.95
N TRP A 246 7.03 13.81 -6.48
CA TRP A 246 8.44 13.46 -6.67
C TRP A 246 8.81 12.17 -5.95
N THR A 247 8.38 12.02 -4.70
CA THR A 247 8.64 10.80 -3.91
C THR A 247 7.98 9.58 -4.55
N ALA A 248 6.74 9.70 -5.04
CA ALA A 248 6.02 8.61 -5.69
C ALA A 248 6.76 8.11 -6.95
N ILE A 249 7.26 9.01 -7.79
CA ILE A 249 7.97 8.59 -9.01
C ILE A 249 9.37 8.02 -8.70
N ILE A 250 10.09 8.57 -7.71
CA ILE A 250 11.39 8.05 -7.25
C ILE A 250 11.22 6.62 -6.70
N HIS A 251 10.23 6.41 -5.83
CA HIS A 251 9.93 5.08 -5.29
C HIS A 251 9.47 4.11 -6.39
N GLY A 252 8.66 4.59 -7.33
CA GLY A 252 8.22 3.82 -8.48
C GLY A 252 9.39 3.33 -9.33
N LEU A 253 10.37 4.18 -9.62
CA LEU A 253 11.59 3.81 -10.34
C LEU A 253 12.42 2.80 -9.55
N ALA A 254 12.63 3.05 -8.25
CA ALA A 254 13.40 2.17 -7.37
C ALA A 254 12.83 0.73 -7.34
N SER A 255 11.51 0.61 -7.14
CA SER A 255 10.81 -0.68 -7.12
C SER A 255 10.77 -1.35 -8.50
N ASN A 256 10.89 -0.60 -9.60
CA ASN A 256 10.92 -1.15 -10.97
C ASN A 256 12.32 -1.51 -11.48
N GLY A 257 13.36 -1.34 -10.63
CA GLY A 257 14.75 -1.65 -10.96
C GLY A 257 15.50 -0.53 -11.70
N GLU A 258 14.91 0.66 -11.78
CA GLU A 258 15.45 1.82 -12.49
C GLU A 258 16.18 2.77 -11.52
N GLY A 259 17.03 2.21 -10.65
CA GLY A 259 17.59 2.95 -9.52
C GLY A 259 18.48 4.14 -9.91
N ARG A 260 19.15 4.10 -11.07
CA ARG A 260 19.92 5.26 -11.58
C ARG A 260 19.00 6.42 -11.98
N ARG A 261 17.91 6.14 -12.70
CA ARG A 261 16.88 7.14 -13.03
C ARG A 261 16.21 7.71 -11.78
N ALA A 262 16.05 6.89 -10.74
CA ALA A 262 15.53 7.36 -9.44
C ALA A 262 16.47 8.40 -8.79
N LEU A 263 17.78 8.18 -8.84
CA LEU A 263 18.79 9.15 -8.39
C LEU A 263 18.78 10.42 -9.25
N GLU A 264 18.67 10.30 -10.57
CA GLU A 264 18.54 11.45 -11.47
C GLU A 264 17.33 12.33 -11.12
N LEU A 265 16.14 11.72 -10.90
CA LEU A 265 14.96 12.46 -10.46
C LEU A 265 15.14 13.08 -9.06
N PHE A 266 15.88 12.43 -8.16
CA PHE A 266 16.21 13.03 -6.86
C PHE A 266 17.11 14.27 -7.00
N HIS A 267 18.04 14.27 -7.96
CA HIS A 267 18.83 15.47 -8.26
C HIS A 267 17.95 16.57 -8.87
N LEU A 268 17.11 16.26 -9.84
CA LEU A 268 16.17 17.21 -10.43
C LEU A 268 15.17 17.78 -9.42
N MET A 269 14.74 16.99 -8.43
CA MET A 269 13.89 17.43 -7.33
C MET A 269 14.57 18.56 -6.53
N LYS A 270 15.87 18.40 -6.22
CA LYS A 270 16.67 19.41 -5.53
C LYS A 270 16.89 20.66 -6.38
N GLU A 271 17.17 20.49 -7.68
CA GLU A 271 17.31 21.62 -8.62
C GLU A 271 16.01 22.41 -8.78
N ALA A 272 14.87 21.73 -8.69
CA ALA A 272 13.55 22.35 -8.66
C ALA A 272 13.21 23.02 -7.31
N ASN A 273 14.14 23.08 -6.36
CA ASN A 273 13.96 23.60 -4.99
C ASN A 273 12.80 22.93 -4.24
N VAL A 274 12.55 21.65 -4.51
CA VAL A 274 11.60 20.85 -3.73
C VAL A 274 12.39 20.06 -2.70
N GLU A 275 12.20 20.40 -1.41
CA GLU A 275 12.92 19.72 -0.33
C GLU A 275 12.48 18.24 -0.21
N PRO A 276 13.42 17.29 -0.23
CA PRO A 276 13.16 15.91 0.11
C PRO A 276 12.66 15.75 1.55
N ASN A 277 11.77 14.80 1.78
CA ASN A 277 11.39 14.38 3.12
C ASN A 277 11.99 13.00 3.45
N ASP A 278 11.77 12.55 4.67
CA ASP A 278 12.14 11.23 5.18
C ASP A 278 11.69 10.10 4.23
N VAL A 279 10.48 10.16 3.67
CA VAL A 279 9.98 9.13 2.75
C VAL A 279 10.73 9.17 1.41
N THR A 280 11.12 10.35 0.92
CA THR A 280 11.96 10.49 -0.28
C THR A 280 13.27 9.74 -0.11
N PHE A 281 13.94 9.89 1.04
CA PHE A 281 15.21 9.23 1.31
C PHE A 281 15.10 7.70 1.34
N ILE A 282 14.00 7.15 1.86
CA ILE A 282 13.73 5.70 1.76
C ILE A 282 13.73 5.26 0.29
N GLY A 283 13.00 5.98 -0.58
CA GLY A 283 12.95 5.66 -2.02
C GLY A 283 14.32 5.69 -2.70
N VAL A 284 15.14 6.70 -2.42
CA VAL A 284 16.49 6.83 -2.98
C VAL A 284 17.44 5.75 -2.45
N LEU A 285 17.40 5.45 -1.14
CA LEU A 285 18.24 4.40 -0.55
C LEU A 285 17.84 3.01 -1.07
N SER A 286 16.55 2.73 -1.24
CA SER A 286 16.07 1.51 -1.90
C SER A 286 16.56 1.42 -3.35
N ALA A 287 16.58 2.52 -4.10
CA ALA A 287 17.15 2.56 -5.44
C ALA A 287 18.65 2.20 -5.44
N CYS A 288 19.43 2.76 -4.51
CA CYS A 288 20.85 2.41 -4.33
C CYS A 288 21.01 0.92 -4.00
N SER A 289 20.15 0.38 -3.13
CA SER A 289 20.15 -1.03 -2.73
C SER A 289 19.90 -1.96 -3.92
N HIS A 290 18.98 -1.62 -4.80
CA HIS A 290 18.59 -2.46 -5.94
C HIS A 290 19.58 -2.45 -7.10
N VAL A 291 20.53 -1.51 -7.12
CA VAL A 291 21.54 -1.35 -8.19
C VAL A 291 22.97 -1.53 -7.65
N GLY A 292 23.14 -1.70 -6.34
CA GLY A 292 24.45 -1.95 -5.72
C GLY A 292 25.31 -0.70 -5.57
N LEU A 293 24.69 0.49 -5.46
CA LEU A 293 25.38 1.77 -5.36
C LEU A 293 25.71 2.10 -3.90
N VAL A 294 26.67 1.38 -3.29
CA VAL A 294 26.91 1.50 -1.85
C VAL A 294 27.49 2.86 -1.44
N LYS A 295 28.39 3.43 -2.26
CA LYS A 295 29.01 4.73 -1.96
C LYS A 295 27.97 5.86 -2.03
N GLU A 296 27.15 5.85 -3.06
CA GLU A 296 26.06 6.80 -3.25
C GLU A 296 25.01 6.64 -2.15
N GLY A 297 24.65 5.40 -1.78
CA GLY A 297 23.77 5.10 -0.66
C GLY A 297 24.28 5.66 0.67
N GLN A 298 25.57 5.48 0.98
CA GLN A 298 26.21 6.05 2.18
C GLN A 298 26.19 7.58 2.15
N ALA A 299 26.52 8.19 1.01
CA ALA A 299 26.51 9.65 0.86
C ALA A 299 25.10 10.23 1.04
N VAL A 300 24.09 9.60 0.43
CA VAL A 300 22.67 9.97 0.56
C VAL A 300 22.22 9.85 2.02
N PHE A 301 22.53 8.73 2.68
CA PHE A 301 22.16 8.52 4.09
C PHE A 301 22.75 9.58 5.02
N LEU A 302 24.01 9.96 4.82
CA LEU A 302 24.66 11.02 5.60
C LEU A 302 24.09 12.41 5.29
N SER A 303 23.79 12.70 4.02
CA SER A 303 23.21 13.99 3.60
C SER A 303 21.86 14.28 4.26
N MET A 304 21.08 13.24 4.57
CA MET A 304 19.77 13.38 5.19
C MET A 304 19.81 14.18 6.50
N SER A 305 20.77 13.88 7.38
CA SER A 305 20.93 14.63 8.63
C SER A 305 21.76 15.89 8.46
N LYS A 306 22.81 15.84 7.64
CA LYS A 306 23.77 16.94 7.49
C LYS A 306 23.19 18.13 6.72
N ASP A 307 22.50 17.85 5.63
CA ASP A 307 22.08 18.87 4.66
C ASP A 307 20.59 19.21 4.81
N PHE A 308 19.76 18.27 5.28
CA PHE A 308 18.30 18.44 5.41
C PHE A 308 17.78 18.42 6.85
N GLY A 309 18.64 18.16 7.85
CA GLY A 309 18.22 18.10 9.26
C GLY A 309 17.24 16.97 9.58
N ILE A 310 17.11 15.97 8.70
CA ILE A 310 16.19 14.84 8.88
C ILE A 310 16.89 13.75 9.69
N LYS A 311 16.28 13.38 10.82
CA LYS A 311 16.78 12.30 11.69
C LYS A 311 16.45 10.93 11.07
N PRO A 312 17.43 10.01 10.93
CA PRO A 312 17.15 8.68 10.38
C PRO A 312 16.22 7.87 11.28
N ARG A 313 15.16 7.34 10.66
CA ARG A 313 14.25 6.33 11.24
C ARG A 313 14.68 4.90 10.90
N ILE A 314 14.05 3.92 11.53
CA ILE A 314 14.35 2.48 11.38
C ILE A 314 14.34 2.01 9.93
N GLU A 315 13.46 2.58 9.08
CA GLU A 315 13.37 2.23 7.67
C GLU A 315 14.65 2.60 6.90
N HIS A 316 15.25 3.76 7.21
CA HIS A 316 16.48 4.22 6.56
C HIS A 316 17.67 3.33 6.92
N TYR A 317 17.77 2.91 8.18
CA TYR A 317 18.79 1.94 8.61
C TYR A 317 18.57 0.59 7.93
N GLY A 318 17.31 0.13 7.81
CA GLY A 318 16.95 -1.06 7.04
C GLY A 318 17.43 -1.00 5.60
N CYS A 319 17.26 0.13 4.91
CA CYS A 319 17.78 0.32 3.56
C CYS A 319 19.32 0.27 3.51
N MET A 320 20.02 0.85 4.49
CA MET A 320 21.49 0.79 4.55
C MET A 320 22.01 -0.63 4.79
N VAL A 321 21.33 -1.40 5.64
CA VAL A 321 21.64 -2.82 5.86
C VAL A 321 21.40 -3.62 4.58
N ASP A 322 20.33 -3.33 3.83
CA ASP A 322 20.06 -3.97 2.53
C ASP A 322 21.15 -3.63 1.50
N ILE A 323 21.56 -2.36 1.42
CA ILE A 323 22.66 -1.89 0.54
C ILE A 323 23.96 -2.66 0.82
N LEU A 324 24.40 -2.68 2.09
CA LEU A 324 25.65 -3.35 2.49
C LEU A 324 25.55 -4.86 2.35
N GLY A 325 24.40 -5.43 2.73
CA GLY A 325 24.15 -6.87 2.71
C GLY A 325 24.15 -7.44 1.29
N ARG A 326 23.45 -6.79 0.35
CA ARG A 326 23.45 -7.21 -1.06
C ARG A 326 24.83 -7.11 -1.71
N ALA A 327 25.60 -6.09 -1.34
CA ALA A 327 26.98 -5.91 -1.81
C ALA A 327 27.98 -6.94 -1.23
N GLY A 328 27.55 -7.82 -0.31
CA GLY A 328 28.40 -8.83 0.31
C GLY A 328 29.22 -8.32 1.50
N LEU A 329 29.01 -7.07 1.91
CA LEU A 329 29.67 -6.44 3.05
C LEU A 329 28.99 -6.84 4.36
N ILE A 330 28.81 -8.15 4.58
CA ILE A 330 28.00 -8.70 5.69
C ILE A 330 28.54 -8.27 7.06
N ASN A 331 29.86 -8.25 7.24
CA ASN A 331 30.47 -7.78 8.49
C ASN A 331 30.21 -6.30 8.75
N GLU A 332 30.31 -5.46 7.71
CA GLU A 332 30.01 -4.03 7.83
C GLU A 332 28.54 -3.79 8.13
N ALA A 333 27.63 -4.51 7.45
CA ALA A 333 26.20 -4.47 7.73
C ALA A 333 25.88 -4.84 9.19
N PHE A 334 26.52 -5.89 9.72
CA PHE A 334 26.34 -6.31 11.09
C PHE A 334 26.88 -5.28 12.11
N GLN A 335 28.05 -4.69 11.86
CA GLN A 335 28.58 -3.61 12.71
C GLN A 335 27.71 -2.35 12.62
N PHE A 336 27.19 -2.05 11.44
CA PHE A 336 26.26 -0.94 11.24
C PHE A 336 25.01 -1.09 12.11
N ILE A 337 24.43 -2.30 12.17
CA ILE A 337 23.29 -2.60 13.07
C ILE A 337 23.67 -2.40 14.54
N LYS A 338 24.83 -2.88 14.96
CA LYS A 338 25.30 -2.74 16.36
C LYS A 338 25.51 -1.28 16.78
N ASN A 339 25.86 -0.41 15.83
CA ASN A 339 26.12 1.01 16.07
C ASN A 339 24.88 1.89 15.86
N MET A 340 23.70 1.30 15.59
CA MET A 340 22.46 2.07 15.45
C MET A 340 22.12 2.80 16.76
N PRO A 341 21.74 4.08 16.72
CA PRO A 341 21.31 4.83 17.91
C PRO A 341 19.88 4.48 18.35
N ILE A 342 19.23 3.54 17.66
CA ILE A 342 17.87 3.07 17.91
C ILE A 342 17.88 1.53 17.89
N GLU A 343 16.95 0.91 18.60
CA GLU A 343 16.85 -0.55 18.65
C GLU A 343 16.50 -1.13 17.27
N PRO A 344 17.28 -2.10 16.76
CA PRO A 344 16.97 -2.75 15.49
C PRO A 344 15.72 -3.63 15.61
N ASN A 345 14.78 -3.45 14.69
CA ASN A 345 13.57 -4.27 14.63
C ASN A 345 13.78 -5.58 13.84
N VAL A 346 12.75 -6.42 13.80
CA VAL A 346 12.77 -7.71 13.11
C VAL A 346 13.11 -7.56 11.62
N VAL A 347 12.61 -6.52 10.96
CA VAL A 347 12.84 -6.29 9.52
C VAL A 347 14.32 -6.09 9.22
N VAL A 348 15.05 -5.31 10.03
CA VAL A 348 16.49 -5.07 9.84
C VAL A 348 17.29 -6.37 9.96
N TRP A 349 17.01 -7.19 10.99
CA TRP A 349 17.68 -8.49 11.16
C TRP A 349 17.32 -9.48 10.04
N ARG A 350 16.06 -9.51 9.58
CA ARG A 350 15.62 -10.34 8.45
C ARG A 350 16.33 -9.97 7.15
N THR A 351 16.52 -8.67 6.89
CA THR A 351 17.30 -8.19 5.74
C THR A 351 18.74 -8.69 5.79
N LEU A 352 19.38 -8.66 6.96
CA LEU A 352 20.73 -9.20 7.13
C LEU A 352 20.77 -10.72 6.98
N LEU A 353 19.80 -11.45 7.55
CA LEU A 353 19.69 -12.91 7.40
C LEU A 353 19.53 -13.32 5.92
N ALA A 354 18.74 -12.56 5.15
CA ALA A 354 18.56 -12.80 3.71
C ALA A 354 19.87 -12.58 2.93
N SER A 355 20.61 -11.54 3.30
CA SER A 355 21.95 -11.26 2.74
C SER A 355 22.95 -12.37 3.11
N CYS A 356 22.88 -12.90 4.33
CA CYS A 356 23.70 -14.03 4.77
C CYS A 356 23.43 -15.30 3.95
N ARG A 357 22.18 -15.55 3.52
CA ARG A 357 21.87 -16.62 2.54
C ARG A 357 22.55 -16.39 1.21
N ALA A 358 22.43 -15.18 0.65
CA ALA A 358 23.03 -14.87 -0.65
C ALA A 358 24.55 -15.06 -0.66
N HIS A 359 25.21 -14.72 0.46
CA HIS A 359 26.67 -14.74 0.62
C HIS A 359 27.19 -15.92 1.46
N LYS A 360 26.34 -16.92 1.75
CA LYS A 360 26.67 -18.15 2.50
C LYS A 360 27.35 -17.91 3.86
N ASN A 361 27.02 -16.82 4.55
CA ASN A 361 27.60 -16.47 5.85
C ASN A 361 26.80 -17.10 7.00
N VAL A 362 27.27 -18.25 7.50
CA VAL A 362 26.59 -19.00 8.57
C VAL A 362 26.60 -18.26 9.90
N LEU A 363 27.74 -17.71 10.31
CA LEU A 363 27.94 -17.15 11.65
C LEU A 363 27.04 -15.94 11.92
N ILE A 364 27.00 -14.97 11.01
CA ILE A 364 26.12 -13.81 11.15
C ILE A 364 24.66 -14.20 10.87
N GLY A 365 24.42 -15.22 10.04
CA GLY A 365 23.10 -15.80 9.82
C GLY A 365 22.49 -16.37 11.12
N GLU A 366 23.24 -17.17 11.87
CA GLU A 366 22.79 -17.74 13.16
C GLU A 366 22.49 -16.65 14.20
N GLU A 367 23.36 -15.65 14.31
CA GLU A 367 23.14 -14.50 15.20
C GLU A 367 21.88 -13.73 14.80
N SER A 368 21.73 -13.39 13.52
CA SER A 368 20.57 -12.64 13.02
C SER A 368 19.27 -13.42 13.27
N PHE A 369 19.29 -14.73 13.02
CA PHE A 369 18.17 -15.61 13.30
C PHE A 369 17.80 -15.64 14.79
N ARG A 370 18.79 -15.76 15.69
CA ARG A 370 18.53 -15.71 17.14
C ARG A 370 17.85 -14.40 17.54
N ARG A 371 18.36 -13.25 17.08
CA ARG A 371 17.76 -11.93 17.35
C ARG A 371 16.34 -11.81 16.80
N ILE A 372 16.06 -12.40 15.64
CA ILE A 372 14.69 -12.46 15.08
C ILE A 372 13.79 -13.31 15.98
N THR A 373 14.21 -14.50 16.40
CA THR A 373 13.38 -15.39 17.21
C THR A 373 13.13 -14.86 18.63
N GLU A 374 14.02 -14.03 19.17
CA GLU A 374 13.80 -13.31 20.43
C GLU A 374 12.65 -12.28 20.32
N LEU A 375 12.46 -11.69 19.13
CA LEU A 375 11.46 -10.66 18.87
C LEU A 375 10.15 -11.23 18.29
N GLU A 376 10.24 -12.20 17.37
CA GLU A 376 9.12 -12.79 16.65
C GLU A 376 9.39 -14.28 16.33
N PRO A 377 9.08 -15.22 17.24
CA PRO A 377 9.45 -16.62 17.10
C PRO A 377 8.61 -17.43 16.09
N ALA A 378 7.44 -16.93 15.66
CA ALA A 378 6.44 -17.70 14.95
C ALA A 378 6.51 -17.61 13.40
N HIS A 379 7.50 -16.92 12.83
CA HIS A 379 7.54 -16.66 11.39
C HIS A 379 8.33 -17.73 10.62
N SER A 380 7.62 -18.54 9.83
CA SER A 380 8.20 -19.69 9.10
C SER A 380 9.37 -19.32 8.17
N GLY A 381 9.31 -18.14 7.55
CA GLY A 381 10.31 -17.69 6.58
C GLY A 381 11.73 -17.64 7.14
N ASP A 382 11.89 -17.36 8.44
CA ASP A 382 13.20 -17.18 9.06
C ASP A 382 13.90 -18.52 9.27
N TYR A 383 13.15 -19.55 9.70
CA TYR A 383 13.64 -20.92 9.85
C TYR A 383 14.00 -21.51 8.48
N ILE A 384 13.16 -21.26 7.47
CA ILE A 384 13.41 -21.66 6.08
C ILE A 384 14.73 -21.04 5.60
N LEU A 385 14.94 -19.76 5.88
CA LEU A 385 16.11 -19.02 5.43
C LEU A 385 17.41 -19.53 6.08
N LEU A 386 17.41 -19.75 7.40
CA LEU A 386 18.57 -20.33 8.10
C LEU A 386 18.85 -21.77 7.66
N SER A 387 17.81 -22.61 7.51
CA SER A 387 17.93 -23.96 6.98
C SER A 387 18.57 -23.97 5.59
N ASN A 388 18.18 -23.02 4.72
CA ASN A 388 18.77 -22.87 3.39
C ASN A 388 20.23 -22.39 3.45
N ILE A 389 20.62 -21.53 4.41
CA ILE A 389 22.02 -21.15 4.63
C ILE A 389 22.87 -22.40 4.91
N TYR A 390 22.43 -23.25 5.82
CA TYR A 390 23.13 -24.51 6.14
C TYR A 390 23.23 -25.45 4.94
N ALA A 391 22.14 -25.63 4.20
CA ALA A 391 22.13 -26.47 3.00
C ALA A 391 23.14 -25.98 1.94
N LEU A 392 23.24 -24.67 1.73
CA LEU A 392 24.18 -24.06 0.76
C LEU A 392 25.67 -24.26 1.09
N VAL A 393 26.00 -24.55 2.35
CA VAL A 393 27.36 -24.84 2.80
C VAL A 393 27.59 -26.34 3.08
N GLY A 394 26.64 -27.21 2.70
CA GLY A 394 26.74 -28.66 2.86
C GLY A 394 26.46 -29.17 4.28
N LYS A 395 25.92 -28.34 5.18
CA LYS A 395 25.57 -28.73 6.56
C LYS A 395 24.14 -29.27 6.64
N SER A 396 23.89 -30.42 6.00
CA SER A 396 22.54 -31.00 5.88
C SER A 396 21.88 -31.34 7.23
N GLU A 397 22.65 -31.82 8.20
CA GLU A 397 22.13 -32.14 9.55
C GLU A 397 21.61 -30.89 10.28
N ASP A 398 22.37 -29.80 10.23
CA ASP A 398 21.94 -28.52 10.83
C ASP A 398 20.69 -27.97 10.10
N ALA A 399 20.65 -28.11 8.77
CA ALA A 399 19.50 -27.71 7.97
C ALA A 399 18.23 -28.49 8.35
N LEU A 400 18.33 -29.81 8.54
CA LEU A 400 17.23 -30.68 8.98
C LEU A 400 16.81 -30.37 10.41
N ARG A 401 17.76 -30.10 11.32
CA ARG A 401 17.47 -29.73 12.72
C ARG A 401 16.59 -28.48 12.80
N VAL A 402 16.93 -27.42 12.05
CA VAL A 402 16.12 -26.18 12.01
C VAL A 402 14.70 -26.46 11.48
N ARG A 403 14.55 -27.34 10.48
CA ARG A 403 13.23 -27.73 9.95
C ARG A 403 12.42 -28.57 10.94
N SER A 404 13.07 -29.44 11.71
CA SER A 404 12.42 -30.19 12.79
C SER A 404 11.92 -29.26 13.88
N GLN A 405 12.76 -28.31 14.34
CA GLN A 405 12.37 -27.30 15.32
C GLN A 405 11.14 -26.49 14.86
N MET A 406 11.11 -26.07 13.59
CA MET A 406 9.96 -25.37 13.01
C MET A 406 8.67 -26.21 13.09
N ARG A 407 8.76 -27.52 12.80
CA ARG A 407 7.61 -28.45 12.87
C ARG A 407 7.15 -28.70 14.31
N GLU A 408 8.08 -28.89 15.24
CA GLU A 408 7.81 -29.09 16.67
C GLU A 408 7.09 -27.89 17.29
N MET A 409 7.42 -26.68 16.83
CA MET A 409 6.74 -25.45 17.23
C MET A 409 5.38 -25.23 16.52
N GLY A 410 4.95 -26.14 15.65
CA GLY A 410 3.68 -26.03 14.91
C GLY A 410 3.68 -24.93 13.84
N ILE A 411 4.83 -24.40 13.47
CA ILE A 411 4.96 -23.29 12.52
C ILE A 411 4.75 -23.82 11.10
N LYS A 412 3.70 -23.35 10.42
CA LYS A 412 3.38 -23.75 9.03
C LYS A 412 4.03 -22.82 8.01
N LYS A 413 4.53 -23.40 6.91
CA LYS A 413 5.03 -22.65 5.75
C LYS A 413 3.87 -21.99 5.01
N SER A 414 3.99 -20.71 4.69
CA SER A 414 3.05 -20.04 3.78
C SER A 414 3.22 -20.56 2.35
N PRO A 415 2.14 -20.99 1.66
CA PRO A 415 2.23 -21.43 0.29
C PRO A 415 2.58 -20.25 -0.64
N GLY A 416 3.39 -20.55 -1.66
CA GLY A 416 3.66 -19.58 -2.72
C GLY A 416 2.49 -19.53 -3.69
N CYS A 417 1.95 -18.33 -3.91
CA CYS A 417 0.87 -18.04 -4.84
C CYS A 417 1.33 -17.01 -5.87
N THR A 418 1.09 -17.30 -7.15
CA THR A 418 1.25 -16.33 -8.24
C THR A 418 -0.11 -15.99 -8.80
N MET A 419 -0.38 -14.70 -8.96
CA MET A 419 -1.64 -14.17 -9.49
C MET A 419 -1.42 -13.53 -10.86
N ILE A 420 -2.41 -13.67 -11.75
CA ILE A 420 -2.48 -13.00 -13.05
C ILE A 420 -3.89 -12.46 -13.25
N GLU A 421 -4.00 -11.19 -13.64
CA GLU A 421 -5.27 -10.57 -14.02
C GLU A 421 -5.44 -10.67 -15.55
N LEU A 422 -6.53 -11.28 -16.00
CA LEU A 422 -6.93 -11.31 -17.40
C LEU A 422 -8.42 -11.00 -17.53
N GLU A 423 -8.75 -10.04 -18.40
CA GLU A 423 -10.13 -9.64 -18.69
C GLU A 423 -10.95 -9.25 -17.44
N GLY A 424 -10.28 -8.69 -16.42
CA GLY A 424 -10.90 -8.28 -15.15
C GLY A 424 -11.07 -9.41 -14.13
N VAL A 425 -10.59 -10.61 -14.43
CA VAL A 425 -10.61 -11.76 -13.51
C VAL A 425 -9.19 -12.04 -13.00
N VAL A 426 -9.02 -12.17 -11.69
CA VAL A 426 -7.77 -12.59 -11.06
C VAL A 426 -7.75 -14.10 -10.97
N HIS A 427 -6.73 -14.72 -11.58
CA HIS A 427 -6.46 -16.14 -11.50
C HIS A 427 -5.29 -16.40 -10.55
N GLU A 428 -5.49 -17.29 -9.58
CA GLU A 428 -4.49 -17.69 -8.60
C GLU A 428 -3.90 -19.05 -8.96
N PHE A 429 -2.59 -19.18 -8.76
CA PHE A 429 -1.85 -20.41 -9.02
C PHE A 429 -1.02 -20.77 -7.80
N PHE A 430 -1.20 -22.00 -7.34
CA PHE A 430 -0.37 -22.62 -6.31
C PHE A 430 0.44 -23.77 -6.91
N SER A 431 1.58 -24.10 -6.31
CA SER A 431 2.30 -25.31 -6.67
C SER A 431 1.48 -26.53 -6.22
N GLU A 432 1.39 -27.57 -7.05
CA GLU A 432 0.67 -28.83 -6.78
C GLU A 432 -0.86 -28.69 -6.69
N ASP A 433 -1.42 -27.63 -7.30
CA ASP A 433 -2.85 -27.38 -7.32
C ASP A 433 -3.51 -27.89 -8.62
N ASP A 434 -4.59 -28.65 -8.45
CA ASP A 434 -5.42 -29.21 -9.52
C ASP A 434 -6.80 -28.52 -9.61
N GLU A 435 -7.11 -27.55 -8.73
CA GLU A 435 -8.44 -26.93 -8.63
C GLU A 435 -8.76 -25.96 -9.77
N HIS A 436 -7.77 -25.56 -10.58
CA HIS A 436 -8.02 -24.65 -11.70
C HIS A 436 -8.82 -25.34 -12.82
N SER A 437 -9.87 -24.67 -13.30
CA SER A 437 -10.79 -25.16 -14.35
C SER A 437 -10.14 -25.61 -15.67
N HIS A 438 -8.89 -25.22 -15.90
CA HIS A 438 -8.09 -25.52 -17.10
C HIS A 438 -6.76 -26.23 -16.75
N SER A 439 -6.67 -26.88 -15.60
CA SER A 439 -5.42 -27.44 -15.06
C SER A 439 -4.66 -28.26 -16.11
N LYS A 440 -5.29 -29.26 -16.73
CA LYS A 440 -4.66 -30.11 -17.76
C LYS A 440 -4.01 -29.32 -18.91
N GLU A 441 -4.71 -28.31 -19.44
CA GLU A 441 -4.19 -27.47 -20.53
C GLU A 441 -2.95 -26.66 -20.07
N ILE A 442 -3.01 -26.13 -18.85
CA ILE A 442 -1.93 -25.35 -18.25
C ILE A 442 -0.69 -26.22 -17.98
N TYR A 443 -0.87 -27.41 -17.43
CA TYR A 443 0.23 -28.35 -17.17
C TYR A 443 0.91 -28.78 -18.48
N MET A 444 0.13 -29.16 -19.51
CA MET A 444 0.69 -29.48 -20.84
C MET A 444 1.46 -28.31 -21.46
N ALA A 445 0.93 -27.09 -21.37
CA ALA A 445 1.61 -25.91 -21.87
C ALA A 445 2.88 -25.58 -21.07
N THR A 446 2.86 -25.85 -19.76
CA THR A 446 4.03 -25.70 -18.89
C THR A 446 5.12 -26.68 -19.28
N GLU A 447 4.80 -27.96 -19.51
CA GLU A 447 5.76 -28.96 -19.96
C GLU A 447 6.41 -28.60 -21.30
N GLU A 448 5.61 -28.19 -22.29
CA GLU A 448 6.12 -27.73 -23.60
C GLU A 448 6.97 -26.47 -23.44
N MET A 449 6.57 -25.52 -22.59
CA MET A 449 7.34 -24.33 -22.27
C MET A 449 8.70 -24.68 -21.66
N ILE A 450 8.73 -25.58 -20.68
CA ILE A 450 9.96 -26.06 -20.05
C ILE A 450 10.86 -26.78 -21.05
N LYS A 451 10.29 -27.63 -21.92
CA LYS A 451 11.04 -28.32 -22.99
C LYS A 451 11.72 -27.33 -23.93
N ARG A 452 11.03 -26.25 -24.33
CA ARG A 452 11.60 -25.23 -25.21
C ARG A 452 12.69 -24.39 -24.57
N ILE A 453 12.60 -24.08 -23.28
CA ILE A 453 13.69 -23.35 -22.63
C ILE A 453 14.90 -24.26 -22.34
N LYS A 454 14.68 -25.57 -22.10
CA LYS A 454 15.78 -26.55 -21.98
C LYS A 454 16.63 -26.62 -23.26
N SER A 455 16.01 -26.55 -24.44
CA SER A 455 16.75 -26.58 -25.71
C SER A 455 17.65 -25.37 -25.96
N VAL A 456 17.47 -24.28 -25.20
CA VAL A 456 18.33 -23.07 -25.25
C VAL A 456 19.21 -22.92 -24.00
N GLY A 457 19.36 -23.98 -23.21
CA GLY A 457 20.30 -24.04 -22.07
C GLY A 457 19.69 -23.77 -20.69
N TYR A 458 18.38 -23.93 -20.51
CA TYR A 458 17.78 -23.90 -19.17
C TYR A 458 18.12 -25.18 -18.39
N GLU A 459 18.72 -25.01 -17.22
CA GLU A 459 18.96 -26.06 -16.23
C GLU A 459 18.18 -25.77 -14.94
N PRO A 460 17.29 -26.68 -14.49
CA PRO A 460 16.55 -26.50 -13.24
C PRO A 460 17.46 -26.38 -12.03
N ASN A 461 17.28 -25.32 -11.23
CA ASN A 461 18.01 -25.15 -9.98
C ASN A 461 17.21 -25.72 -8.80
N ILE A 462 17.69 -26.86 -8.27
CA ILE A 462 17.06 -27.59 -7.16
C ILE A 462 17.49 -27.12 -5.76
N ALA A 463 18.31 -26.07 -5.64
CA ALA A 463 18.83 -25.60 -4.35
C ALA A 463 17.73 -25.12 -3.38
N ASP A 464 16.59 -24.66 -3.91
CA ASP A 464 15.43 -24.23 -3.13
C ASP A 464 14.35 -25.32 -3.00
N ALA A 465 14.58 -26.52 -3.53
CA ALA A 465 13.66 -27.65 -3.45
C ALA A 465 13.69 -28.32 -2.07
N ARG A 466 12.74 -29.23 -1.83
CA ARG A 466 12.68 -30.01 -0.58
C ARG A 466 13.97 -30.80 -0.37
N ILE A 467 14.57 -30.67 0.82
CA ILE A 467 15.84 -31.34 1.16
C ILE A 467 15.66 -32.87 1.17
N ASP A 468 14.47 -33.32 1.59
CA ASP A 468 14.07 -34.72 1.81
C ASP A 468 13.52 -35.46 0.58
N ALA A 469 13.37 -34.79 -0.57
CA ALA A 469 12.89 -35.42 -1.80
C ALA A 469 14.02 -36.08 -2.60
N GLU A 470 13.69 -37.03 -3.48
CA GLU A 470 14.64 -37.55 -4.48
C GLU A 470 14.98 -36.47 -5.52
N GLU A 471 16.13 -36.58 -6.18
CA GLU A 471 16.62 -35.54 -7.09
C GLU A 471 15.70 -35.35 -8.30
N GLU A 472 15.12 -36.44 -8.82
CA GLU A 472 14.13 -36.40 -9.90
C GLU A 472 12.83 -35.68 -9.46
N ASP A 473 12.34 -35.97 -8.26
CA ASP A 473 11.17 -35.31 -7.67
C ASP A 473 11.39 -33.80 -7.45
N LYS A 474 12.62 -33.40 -7.09
CA LYS A 474 12.99 -31.98 -6.96
C LYS A 474 12.89 -31.26 -8.30
N VAL A 475 13.37 -31.89 -9.38
CA VAL A 475 13.33 -31.30 -10.73
C VAL A 475 11.88 -31.15 -11.22
N VAL A 476 11.03 -32.15 -10.96
CA VAL A 476 9.60 -32.09 -11.30
C VAL A 476 8.89 -31.00 -10.49
N SER A 477 9.11 -30.94 -9.17
CA SER A 477 8.51 -29.93 -8.30
C SER A 477 8.87 -28.50 -8.73
N VAL A 478 10.16 -28.26 -9.02
CA VAL A 478 10.65 -26.95 -9.45
C VAL A 478 10.08 -26.54 -10.82
N SER A 479 9.80 -27.51 -11.70
CA SER A 479 9.19 -27.27 -13.01
C SER A 479 7.73 -26.81 -12.92
N HIS A 480 7.04 -27.14 -11.83
CA HIS A 480 5.63 -26.83 -11.58
C HIS A 480 5.41 -25.74 -10.52
N HIS A 481 6.40 -24.87 -10.32
CA HIS A 481 6.21 -23.68 -9.50
C HIS A 481 5.09 -22.79 -10.06
N SER A 482 4.30 -22.21 -9.16
CA SER A 482 3.16 -21.33 -9.50
C SER A 482 3.48 -20.25 -10.55
N GLU A 483 4.71 -19.72 -10.56
CA GLU A 483 5.17 -18.70 -11.49
C GLU A 483 5.16 -19.24 -12.93
N LYS A 484 5.65 -20.46 -13.13
CA LYS A 484 5.72 -21.11 -14.46
C LYS A 484 4.32 -21.46 -14.95
N LEU A 485 3.45 -21.96 -14.07
CA LEU A 485 2.04 -22.23 -14.37
C LEU A 485 1.32 -20.95 -14.83
N ALA A 486 1.48 -19.86 -14.07
CA ALA A 486 0.88 -18.57 -14.40
C ALA A 486 1.43 -17.97 -15.71
N ILE A 487 2.73 -18.12 -15.99
CA ILE A 487 3.32 -17.72 -17.28
C ILE A 487 2.74 -18.56 -18.42
N ALA A 488 2.64 -19.88 -18.28
CA ALA A 488 2.06 -20.75 -19.28
C ALA A 488 0.61 -20.37 -19.58
N PHE A 489 -0.20 -20.16 -18.55
CA PHE A 489 -1.57 -19.66 -18.69
C PHE A 489 -1.62 -18.32 -19.43
N GLY A 490 -0.78 -17.36 -19.05
CA GLY A 490 -0.66 -16.07 -19.73
C GLY A 490 -0.25 -16.21 -21.21
N LEU A 491 0.62 -17.15 -21.55
CA LEU A 491 1.03 -17.43 -22.93
C LEU A 491 -0.11 -17.99 -23.78
N ILE A 492 -0.97 -18.83 -23.20
CA ILE A 492 -2.12 -19.43 -23.89
C ILE A 492 -3.25 -18.40 -24.09
N LYS A 493 -3.57 -17.63 -23.05
CA LYS A 493 -4.76 -16.76 -23.05
C LYS A 493 -4.51 -15.36 -23.65
N THR A 494 -3.27 -14.93 -23.85
CA THR A 494 -2.97 -13.60 -24.38
C THR A 494 -2.47 -13.58 -25.82
N LYS A 495 -2.92 -12.58 -26.60
CA LYS A 495 -2.48 -12.33 -27.98
C LYS A 495 -0.95 -12.23 -28.08
N ALA A 496 -0.38 -12.64 -29.21
CA ALA A 496 1.06 -12.52 -29.50
C ALA A 496 1.63 -11.14 -29.13
N ARG A 497 2.80 -11.10 -28.49
CA ARG A 497 3.52 -9.91 -27.99
C ARG A 497 2.85 -9.06 -26.89
N ALA A 498 1.61 -9.35 -26.48
CA ALA A 498 1.04 -8.80 -25.24
C ALA A 498 1.99 -9.05 -24.03
N THR A 499 2.08 -8.05 -23.15
CA THR A 499 2.86 -8.14 -21.90
C THR A 499 2.12 -8.98 -20.87
N ILE A 500 2.79 -9.99 -20.31
CA ILE A 500 2.26 -10.80 -19.22
C ILE A 500 2.67 -10.13 -17.90
N ARG A 501 1.71 -9.88 -17.00
CA ARG A 501 1.95 -9.27 -15.69
C ARG A 501 1.53 -10.23 -14.59
N LEU A 502 2.45 -10.51 -13.67
CA LEU A 502 2.26 -11.47 -12.59
C LEU A 502 2.57 -10.81 -11.25
N SER A 503 1.88 -11.23 -10.21
CA SER A 503 2.15 -10.83 -8.83
C SER A 503 2.38 -12.06 -7.96
N LYS A 504 3.52 -12.11 -7.27
CA LYS A 504 3.92 -13.21 -6.40
C LYS A 504 3.83 -12.75 -4.94
N ASN A 505 3.14 -13.55 -4.12
CA ASN A 505 2.99 -13.27 -2.68
C ASN A 505 4.27 -13.52 -1.85
N LEU A 506 5.33 -14.04 -2.46
CA LEU A 506 6.65 -14.33 -1.90
C LEU A 506 7.73 -13.76 -2.83
N ARG A 507 8.98 -13.83 -2.40
CA ARG A 507 10.12 -13.53 -3.27
C ARG A 507 10.25 -14.63 -4.34
N VAL A 508 10.48 -14.25 -5.60
CA VAL A 508 10.69 -15.22 -6.70
C VAL A 508 11.95 -16.05 -6.39
N CYS A 509 11.94 -17.36 -6.66
CA CYS A 509 13.14 -18.18 -6.46
C CYS A 509 14.13 -18.03 -7.63
N THR A 510 15.40 -18.41 -7.40
CA THR A 510 16.47 -18.28 -8.40
C THR A 510 16.13 -19.03 -9.68
N ASP A 511 15.53 -20.22 -9.56
CA ASP A 511 15.12 -21.02 -10.68
C ASP A 511 14.04 -20.33 -11.54
N CYS A 512 12.95 -19.87 -10.92
CA CYS A 512 11.86 -19.21 -11.64
C CYS A 512 12.31 -17.90 -12.29
N HIS A 513 13.20 -17.15 -11.63
CA HIS A 513 13.81 -15.97 -12.23
C HIS A 513 14.60 -16.31 -13.50
N ASN A 514 15.46 -17.35 -13.45
CA ASN A 514 16.25 -17.79 -14.60
C ASN A 514 15.39 -18.37 -15.72
N ALA A 515 14.39 -19.19 -15.38
CA ALA A 515 13.43 -19.71 -16.33
C ALA A 515 12.69 -18.56 -17.04
N THR A 516 12.21 -17.56 -16.29
CA THR A 516 11.45 -16.43 -16.85
C THR A 516 12.28 -15.59 -17.83
N LYS A 517 13.58 -15.39 -17.56
CA LYS A 517 14.52 -14.79 -18.54
C LYS A 517 14.47 -15.57 -19.86
N LEU A 518 14.69 -16.88 -19.83
CA LEU A 518 14.71 -17.70 -21.05
C LEU A 518 13.34 -17.78 -21.74
N ILE A 519 12.24 -17.86 -20.97
CA ILE A 519 10.87 -17.83 -21.51
C ILE A 519 10.65 -16.51 -22.28
N SER A 520 11.05 -15.37 -21.71
CA SER A 520 10.91 -14.05 -22.35
C SER A 520 11.62 -13.99 -23.72
N LYS A 521 12.78 -14.66 -23.83
CA LYS A 521 13.58 -14.77 -25.06
C LYS A 521 12.92 -15.70 -26.08
N VAL A 522 12.62 -16.93 -25.67
CA VAL A 522 12.10 -17.99 -26.55
C VAL A 522 10.73 -17.62 -27.13
N TYR A 523 9.85 -17.05 -26.31
CA TYR A 523 8.50 -16.67 -26.74
C TYR A 523 8.40 -15.23 -27.26
N ASN A 524 9.49 -14.47 -27.23
CA ASN A 524 9.53 -13.05 -27.59
C ASN A 524 8.41 -12.25 -26.87
N ARG A 525 8.37 -12.39 -25.54
CA ARG A 525 7.36 -11.76 -24.68
C ARG A 525 8.03 -10.91 -23.61
N LYS A 526 7.46 -9.72 -23.37
CA LYS A 526 7.74 -8.98 -22.14
C LYS A 526 6.93 -9.62 -21.01
N ILE A 527 7.63 -10.05 -19.96
CA ILE A 527 7.01 -10.62 -18.75
C ILE A 527 7.41 -9.72 -17.59
N ILE A 528 6.44 -9.27 -16.81
CA ILE A 528 6.67 -8.43 -15.63
C ILE A 528 6.20 -9.22 -14.42
N VAL A 529 7.11 -9.49 -13.49
CA VAL A 529 6.79 -10.20 -12.25
C VAL A 529 7.02 -9.24 -11.09
N ARG A 530 5.96 -8.92 -10.35
CA ARG A 530 6.04 -8.25 -9.05
C ARG A 530 6.25 -9.31 -7.97
N ASP A 531 7.30 -9.18 -7.18
CA ASP A 531 7.47 -9.96 -5.96
C ASP A 531 7.24 -9.07 -4.73
N ARG A 532 7.48 -9.60 -3.52
CA ARG A 532 7.31 -8.81 -2.28
C ARG A 532 8.15 -7.53 -2.23
N ASN A 533 9.27 -7.47 -2.95
CA ASN A 533 10.27 -6.43 -2.80
C ASN A 533 10.31 -5.48 -4.01
N ARG A 534 10.13 -6.01 -5.24
CA ARG A 534 10.34 -5.25 -6.48
C ARG A 534 9.64 -5.88 -7.69
N PHE A 535 9.68 -5.16 -8.81
CA PHE A 535 9.38 -5.69 -10.13
C PHE A 535 10.63 -6.21 -10.81
N HIS A 536 10.43 -7.30 -11.53
CA HIS A 536 11.37 -7.89 -12.45
C HIS A 536 10.78 -7.76 -13.85
N HIS A 537 11.43 -6.96 -14.71
CA HIS A 537 11.01 -6.80 -16.10
C HIS A 537 11.87 -7.70 -16.97
N PHE A 538 11.31 -8.81 -17.42
CA PHE A 538 11.97 -9.79 -18.27
C PHE A 538 11.72 -9.48 -19.73
N GLN A 539 12.80 -9.29 -20.48
CA GLN A 539 12.73 -9.04 -21.91
C GLN A 539 14.00 -9.55 -22.60
N TYR A 540 13.83 -10.27 -23.71
CA TYR A 540 14.92 -10.78 -24.54
C TYR A 540 15.99 -11.62 -23.79
N GLY A 541 15.63 -12.30 -22.71
CA GLY A 541 16.60 -13.08 -21.92
C GLY A 541 17.28 -12.33 -20.80
N SER A 542 16.94 -11.06 -20.59
CA SER A 542 17.46 -10.20 -19.52
C SER A 542 16.36 -9.83 -18.54
N CYS A 543 16.76 -9.42 -17.33
CA CYS A 543 15.86 -8.87 -16.31
C CYS A 543 16.35 -7.48 -15.90
N SER A 544 15.45 -6.53 -15.61
CA SER A 544 15.79 -5.19 -15.12
C SER A 544 16.60 -5.16 -13.83
N CYS A 545 16.68 -6.28 -13.09
CA CYS A 545 17.53 -6.38 -11.90
C CYS A 545 19.01 -6.65 -12.20
N ASN A 546 19.39 -6.97 -13.44
CA ASN A 546 20.75 -7.36 -13.82
C ASN A 546 21.34 -8.49 -12.94
N ASP A 547 20.50 -9.43 -12.51
CA ASP A 547 20.85 -10.52 -11.59
C ASP A 547 21.36 -10.05 -10.21
N PHE A 548 21.12 -8.77 -9.87
CA PHE A 548 21.37 -8.16 -8.57
C PHE A 548 20.04 -7.88 -7.86
N TRP A 549 19.49 -8.90 -7.19
CA TRP A 549 18.17 -8.80 -6.56
C TRP A 549 18.09 -9.49 -5.22
#